data_AF-A0AAQ3L5I0-F1
#
_entry.id   AF-A0AAQ3L5I0-F1
#
_cell.length_a   1.000
_cell.length_b   1.000
_cell.length_c   1.000
_cell.angle_alpha   90.00
_cell.angle_beta   90.00
_cell.angle_gamma   90.00
#
_symmetry.space_group_name_H-M   'P 1'
#
loop_
_entity.id
_entity.type
_entity.pdbx_description
1 polymer ?
#
loop_
_entity_poly.entity_id
_entity_poly.type
_entity_poly.pdbx_seq_one_letter_code
_entity_poly.pdbx_strand_id
1 'polypeptide(L)'
;MKLDKTIIYCIVVVCVITNICLLGAAFWLTSRQFESLPTILLLGGNLHPLLLHLPIGIFIYVITAEVINLGMGFTKSPWRVTGIRLALAFGVVTSYLAAAFGLMLYMRGDYEGELIQNHLWWGVGFAISASVVFIVSILIDNASLRYRVVLFSSVALMSVAGHYGGLITHGDPLDPLWEARSKQAEQKTFHELLLYEDVVTRVFETKCYDCHSVGKKKKGGLLMDSHEALLAGGKKGPAVVPGSLDESLIVEYIHLPEDHELHMPPEGKPQLTNEELALIDAWVAAGAPQLVKLADAELPDEQFEWARVYMASKPEPEALQVDTIESQNLVTSESNQNLAKHIFALESTLGSCISRYGPAGDSLAFSAVNIREAFDDSALNQLKPLMPYLIDIDLSKTQVTSSGVAEILRDARQLKRLNLSATAIDDNWAAGQTSESLEPLEHLILFETRTTPESIPFLSELKQLKSLYLGSTALDNNDLMSLRQALPNTEIIGQASL
;
A
#
# COMPACT_ATOMS: atom_id res chain seq x y z
N MET A 1 30.89 11.86 -36.27
CA MET A 1 30.97 13.34 -36.22
C MET A 1 31.59 13.72 -34.88
N LYS A 2 32.72 14.46 -34.85
CA LYS A 2 33.29 14.93 -33.57
C LYS A 2 32.43 16.10 -33.10
N LEU A 3 31.87 16.02 -31.89
CA LEU A 3 31.15 17.16 -31.31
C LEU A 3 32.13 18.31 -31.03
N ASP A 4 31.64 19.53 -31.16
CA ASP A 4 32.37 20.73 -30.76
C ASP A 4 32.69 20.69 -29.26
N LYS A 5 33.89 21.13 -28.87
CA LYS A 5 34.32 21.17 -27.46
C LYS A 5 33.38 22.03 -26.60
N THR A 6 32.84 23.11 -27.16
CA THR A 6 31.87 24.00 -26.52
C THR A 6 30.57 23.26 -26.23
N ILE A 7 30.07 22.47 -27.19
CA ILE A 7 28.85 21.67 -27.01
C ILE A 7 29.07 20.58 -25.95
N ILE A 8 30.22 19.90 -25.98
CA ILE A 8 30.58 18.90 -24.97
C ILE A 8 30.60 19.54 -23.58
N TYR A 9 31.22 20.72 -23.44
CA TYR A 9 31.26 21.45 -22.16
C TYR A 9 29.86 21.80 -21.66
N CYS A 10 28.99 22.33 -22.53
CA CYS A 10 27.61 22.63 -22.18
C CYS A 10 26.84 21.39 -21.70
N ILE A 11 26.97 20.26 -22.40
CA ILE A 11 26.33 18.99 -22.00
C ILE A 11 26.80 18.54 -20.62
N VAL A 12 28.12 18.55 -20.39
CA VAL A 12 28.70 18.15 -19.10
C VAL A 12 28.19 19.04 -17.98
N VAL A 13 28.18 20.35 -18.17
CA VAL A 13 27.68 21.31 -17.16
C VAL A 13 26.20 21.07 -16.86
N VAL A 14 25.37 20.88 -17.88
CA VAL A 14 23.94 20.59 -17.68
C VAL A 14 23.75 19.30 -16.88
N CYS A 15 24.39 18.20 -17.28
CA CYS A 15 24.29 16.93 -16.55
C CYS A 15 24.76 17.04 -15.09
N VAL A 16 25.85 17.78 -14.82
CA VAL A 16 26.35 17.99 -13.46
C VAL A 16 25.36 18.79 -12.62
N ILE A 17 24.80 19.88 -13.16
CA ILE A 17 23.78 20.68 -12.46
C ILE A 17 22.54 19.82 -12.20
N THR A 18 22.04 19.09 -13.19
CA THR A 18 20.87 18.22 -13.03
C THR A 18 21.11 17.13 -11.99
N ASN A 19 22.31 16.54 -11.92
CA ASN A 19 22.69 15.59 -10.87
C ASN A 19 22.61 16.20 -9.47
N ILE A 20 23.17 17.41 -9.30
CA ILE A 20 23.14 18.12 -8.01
C ILE A 20 21.70 18.45 -7.62
N CYS A 21 20.89 18.92 -8.56
CA CYS A 21 19.47 19.22 -8.31
C CYS A 21 18.67 17.96 -7.95
N LEU A 22 18.85 16.85 -8.65
CA LEU A 22 18.17 15.58 -8.34
C LEU A 22 18.55 15.10 -6.95
N LEU A 23 19.84 15.09 -6.63
CA LEU A 23 20.34 14.64 -5.33
C LEU A 23 19.82 15.54 -4.20
N GLY A 24 19.87 16.87 -4.40
CA GLY A 24 19.33 17.84 -3.46
C GLY A 24 17.82 17.70 -3.26
N ALA A 25 17.06 17.47 -4.35
CA ALA A 25 15.64 17.20 -4.28
C ALA A 25 15.34 15.90 -3.53
N ALA A 26 16.06 14.81 -3.80
CA ALA A 26 15.90 13.54 -3.10
C ALA A 26 16.11 13.73 -1.59
N PHE A 27 17.24 14.32 -1.16
CA PHE A 27 17.51 14.59 0.25
C PHE A 27 16.46 15.51 0.90
N TRP A 28 16.04 16.57 0.19
CA TRP A 28 15.07 17.52 0.70
C TRP A 28 13.68 16.88 0.87
N LEU A 29 13.27 16.04 -0.08
CA LEU A 29 11.99 15.33 -0.05
C LEU A 29 11.97 14.22 1.00
N THR A 30 13.05 13.43 1.13
CA THR A 30 13.10 12.33 2.10
C THR A 30 13.21 12.82 3.55
N SER A 31 13.56 14.09 3.77
CA SER A 31 13.67 14.69 5.11
C SER A 31 12.42 15.44 5.57
N ARG A 32 11.34 15.43 4.79
CA ARG A 32 10.08 16.11 5.12
C ARG A 32 8.88 15.17 5.00
N GLN A 33 7.95 15.32 5.93
CA GLN A 33 6.61 14.76 5.81
C GLN A 33 5.69 15.79 5.14
N PHE A 34 4.89 15.34 4.18
CA PHE A 34 3.96 16.19 3.45
C PHE A 34 2.52 15.85 3.89
N GLU A 35 1.86 16.78 4.57
CA GLU A 35 0.47 16.61 5.05
C GLU A 35 -0.56 16.57 3.91
N SER A 36 -0.25 17.18 2.76
CA SER A 36 -1.08 17.13 1.55
C SER A 36 -0.29 17.44 0.28
N LEU A 37 -0.59 16.69 -0.80
CA LEU A 37 0.04 16.88 -2.10
C LEU A 37 -0.92 17.47 -3.15
N PRO A 38 -0.47 18.44 -3.95
CA PRO A 38 -1.15 18.85 -5.18
C PRO A 38 -1.48 17.66 -6.09
N THR A 39 -2.66 17.68 -6.72
CA THR A 39 -3.15 16.61 -7.60
C THR A 39 -2.20 16.25 -8.75
N ILE A 40 -1.45 17.24 -9.27
CA ILE A 40 -0.46 17.02 -10.33
C ILE A 40 0.70 16.13 -9.88
N LEU A 41 1.10 16.19 -8.60
CA LEU A 41 2.15 15.34 -8.05
C LEU A 41 1.64 13.91 -7.84
N LEU A 42 0.37 13.76 -7.44
CA LEU A 42 -0.28 12.45 -7.32
C LEU A 42 -0.43 11.75 -8.68
N LEU A 43 -0.82 12.50 -9.72
CA LEU A 43 -0.91 11.97 -11.09
C LEU A 43 0.47 11.60 -11.63
N GLY A 44 1.49 12.41 -11.32
CA GLY A 44 2.87 12.13 -11.67
C GLY A 44 3.35 10.80 -11.07
N GLY A 45 3.13 10.55 -9.79
CA GLY A 45 3.57 9.29 -9.15
C GLY A 45 3.09 8.02 -9.86
N ASN A 46 1.82 7.99 -10.29
CA ASN A 46 1.22 6.82 -10.96
C ASN A 46 1.87 6.48 -12.31
N LEU A 47 2.57 7.44 -12.94
CA LEU A 47 3.26 7.22 -14.21
C LEU A 47 4.68 6.66 -14.02
N HIS A 48 5.17 6.52 -12.80
CA HIS A 48 6.50 5.94 -12.53
C HIS A 48 6.68 4.51 -13.08
N PRO A 49 5.76 3.55 -12.84
CA PRO A 49 5.86 2.20 -13.39
C PRO A 49 5.86 2.16 -14.92
N LEU A 50 5.17 3.09 -15.57
CA LEU A 50 5.19 3.20 -17.03
C LEU A 50 6.55 3.71 -17.53
N LEU A 51 7.07 4.76 -16.90
CA LEU A 51 8.28 5.44 -17.34
C LEU A 51 9.56 4.67 -17.04
N LEU A 52 9.59 3.80 -16.03
CA LEU A 52 10.78 3.01 -15.69
C LEU A 52 11.20 2.01 -16.77
N HIS A 53 10.26 1.54 -17.61
CA HIS A 53 10.59 0.58 -18.67
C HIS A 53 11.43 1.18 -19.79
N LEU A 54 11.31 2.49 -20.01
CA LEU A 54 12.07 3.20 -21.05
C LEU A 54 13.59 3.18 -20.80
N PRO A 55 14.13 3.70 -19.67
CA PRO A 55 15.56 3.65 -19.42
C PRO A 55 16.07 2.21 -19.31
N ILE A 56 15.28 1.27 -18.76
CA ILE A 56 15.65 -0.15 -18.69
C ILE A 56 15.87 -0.73 -20.10
N GLY A 57 14.88 -0.59 -20.99
CA GLY A 57 14.99 -1.09 -22.35
C GLY A 57 16.14 -0.46 -23.13
N ILE A 58 16.40 0.83 -22.95
CA ILE A 58 17.51 1.54 -23.58
C ILE A 58 18.87 1.01 -23.11
N PHE A 59 19.05 0.83 -21.80
CA PHE A 59 20.33 0.36 -21.26
C PHE A 59 20.57 -1.12 -21.59
N ILE A 60 19.52 -1.95 -21.60
CA ILE A 60 19.57 -3.34 -22.11
C ILE A 60 19.94 -3.36 -23.59
N TYR A 61 19.38 -2.47 -24.41
CA TYR A 61 19.77 -2.33 -25.81
C TYR A 61 21.26 -1.96 -25.95
N VAL A 62 21.73 -0.95 -25.20
CA VAL A 62 23.12 -0.48 -25.28
C VAL A 62 24.12 -1.56 -24.84
N ILE A 63 23.86 -2.27 -23.74
CA ILE A 63 24.74 -3.36 -23.27
C ILE A 63 24.73 -4.55 -24.23
N THR A 64 23.56 -4.92 -24.78
CA THR A 64 23.45 -5.98 -25.79
C THR A 64 24.23 -5.64 -27.05
N ALA A 65 24.08 -4.40 -27.53
CA ALA A 65 24.88 -3.90 -28.64
C ALA A 65 26.39 -4.00 -28.30
N GLU A 66 26.82 -3.61 -27.11
CA GLU A 66 28.24 -3.67 -26.72
C GLU A 66 28.78 -5.11 -26.64
N VAL A 67 28.00 -6.07 -26.14
CA VAL A 67 28.35 -7.50 -26.07
C VAL A 67 28.47 -8.12 -27.47
N ILE A 68 27.50 -7.87 -28.36
CA ILE A 68 27.57 -8.35 -29.74
C ILE A 68 28.83 -7.81 -30.43
N ASN A 69 29.19 -6.55 -30.16
CA ASN A 69 30.37 -5.92 -30.74
C ASN A 69 31.69 -6.45 -30.19
N LEU A 70 31.72 -6.89 -28.92
CA LEU A 70 32.85 -7.61 -28.35
C LEU A 70 33.09 -8.95 -29.07
N GLY A 71 32.01 -9.69 -29.39
CA GLY A 71 32.09 -10.98 -30.06
C GLY A 71 32.37 -10.92 -31.57
N MET A 72 31.88 -9.89 -32.27
CA MET A 72 31.94 -9.80 -33.73
C MET A 72 32.97 -8.82 -34.29
N GLY A 73 33.68 -8.05 -33.45
CA GLY A 73 34.80 -7.20 -33.91
C GLY A 73 34.41 -5.92 -34.66
N PHE A 74 33.11 -5.58 -34.77
CA PHE A 74 32.59 -4.36 -35.44
C PHE A 74 32.81 -3.05 -34.65
N THR A 75 33.93 -2.94 -33.93
CA THR A 75 34.18 -1.97 -32.85
C THR A 75 34.34 -0.51 -33.27
N LYS A 76 34.29 -0.14 -34.56
CA LYS A 76 34.49 1.27 -34.99
C LYS A 76 33.48 1.86 -36.00
N SER A 77 32.35 1.20 -36.28
CA SER A 77 31.33 1.75 -37.18
C SER A 77 30.80 3.14 -36.70
N PRO A 78 30.85 4.20 -37.53
CA PRO A 78 30.39 5.54 -37.14
C PRO A 78 28.91 5.60 -36.78
N TRP A 79 28.07 4.85 -37.51
CA TRP A 79 26.62 4.75 -37.27
C TRP A 79 26.32 4.15 -35.90
N ARG A 80 27.15 3.21 -35.44
CA ARG A 80 27.04 2.62 -34.10
C ARG A 80 27.33 3.64 -33.01
N VAL A 81 28.45 4.36 -33.10
CA VAL A 81 28.84 5.34 -32.07
C VAL A 81 27.78 6.43 -31.94
N THR A 82 27.26 6.91 -33.07
CA THR A 82 26.15 7.87 -33.06
C THR A 82 24.89 7.27 -32.47
N GLY A 83 24.50 6.04 -32.86
CA GLY A 83 23.32 5.36 -32.33
C GLY A 83 23.38 5.12 -30.82
N ILE A 84 24.52 4.65 -30.30
CA ILE A 84 24.74 4.44 -28.85
C ILE A 84 24.65 5.76 -28.10
N ARG A 85 25.25 6.84 -28.61
CA ARG A 85 25.19 8.16 -27.96
C ARG A 85 23.78 8.74 -27.93
N LEU A 86 23.01 8.57 -29.01
CA LEU A 86 21.60 9.00 -29.06
C LEU A 86 20.74 8.18 -28.09
N ALA A 87 20.93 6.86 -28.07
CA ALA A 87 20.25 5.98 -27.13
C ALA A 87 20.58 6.37 -25.68
N LEU A 88 21.86 6.56 -25.34
CA LEU A 88 22.27 6.99 -24.01
C LEU A 88 21.72 8.38 -23.64
N ALA A 89 21.71 9.35 -24.57
CA ALA A 89 21.13 10.66 -24.31
C ALA A 89 19.63 10.55 -23.97
N PHE A 90 18.89 9.74 -24.72
CA PHE A 90 17.48 9.46 -24.45
C PHE A 90 17.28 8.67 -23.15
N GLY A 91 18.16 7.72 -22.85
CA GLY A 91 18.20 6.97 -21.60
C GLY A 91 18.42 7.86 -20.38
N VAL A 92 19.29 8.87 -20.50
CA VAL A 92 19.50 9.88 -19.45
C VAL A 92 18.20 10.63 -19.17
N VAL A 93 17.56 11.20 -20.19
CA VAL A 93 16.31 11.96 -20.02
C VAL A 93 15.22 11.11 -19.37
N THR A 94 15.02 9.89 -19.86
CA THR A 94 13.98 8.99 -19.33
C THR A 94 14.32 8.48 -17.93
N SER A 95 15.59 8.29 -17.58
CA SER A 95 16.00 7.94 -16.21
C SER A 95 15.72 9.04 -15.19
N TYR A 96 15.94 10.31 -15.54
CA TYR A 96 15.54 11.44 -14.68
C TYR A 96 14.03 11.59 -14.56
N LEU A 97 13.27 11.39 -15.64
CA LEU A 97 11.82 11.40 -15.58
C LEU A 97 11.31 10.28 -14.65
N ALA A 98 11.83 9.06 -14.80
CA ALA A 98 11.50 7.95 -13.91
C ALA A 98 11.85 8.27 -12.45
N ALA A 99 13.04 8.83 -12.16
CA ALA A 99 13.44 9.20 -10.81
C ALA A 99 12.58 10.33 -10.22
N ALA A 100 12.25 11.37 -11.01
CA ALA A 100 11.39 12.47 -10.57
C ALA A 100 9.97 11.99 -10.24
N PHE A 101 9.41 11.14 -11.10
CA PHE A 101 8.09 10.56 -10.89
C PHE A 101 8.08 9.55 -9.73
N GLY A 102 9.19 8.82 -9.54
CA GLY A 102 9.38 7.95 -8.37
C GLY A 102 9.46 8.74 -7.07
N LEU A 103 10.11 9.90 -7.06
CA LEU A 103 10.11 10.82 -5.91
C LEU A 103 8.69 11.36 -5.64
N MET A 104 7.90 11.68 -6.68
CA MET A 104 6.50 12.06 -6.50
C MET A 104 5.66 10.92 -5.91
N LEU A 105 5.91 9.68 -6.35
CA LEU A 105 5.25 8.49 -5.80
C LEU A 105 5.63 8.27 -4.33
N TYR A 106 6.91 8.45 -3.98
CA TYR A 106 7.40 8.37 -2.60
C TYR A 106 6.70 9.38 -1.68
N MET A 107 6.48 10.61 -2.16
CA MET A 107 5.80 11.65 -1.37
C MET A 107 4.36 11.27 -0.99
N ARG A 108 3.73 10.31 -1.68
CA ARG A 108 2.35 9.90 -1.42
C ARG A 108 2.18 9.18 -0.08
N GLY A 109 3.26 8.59 0.45
CA GLY A 109 3.23 7.89 1.73
C GLY A 109 2.58 6.50 1.67
N ASP A 110 2.17 6.02 0.49
CA ASP A 110 1.60 4.68 0.31
C ASP A 110 2.63 3.56 0.61
N TYR A 111 3.94 3.88 0.56
CA TYR A 111 5.04 2.95 0.79
C TYR A 111 6.00 3.53 1.82
N GLU A 112 6.25 2.81 2.91
CA GLU A 112 7.19 3.20 3.97
C GLU A 112 8.22 2.10 4.28
N GLY A 113 9.35 2.48 4.88
CA GLY A 113 10.38 1.55 5.35
C GLY A 113 11.69 1.55 4.55
N GLU A 114 12.61 0.68 4.95
CA GLU A 114 13.96 0.63 4.38
C GLU A 114 13.95 0.17 2.91
N LEU A 115 13.03 -0.73 2.55
CA LEU A 115 12.91 -1.26 1.19
C LEU A 115 12.67 -0.15 0.16
N ILE A 116 11.72 0.76 0.46
CA ILE A 116 11.41 1.89 -0.42
C ILE A 116 12.54 2.93 -0.43
N GLN A 117 13.21 3.15 0.71
CA GLN A 117 14.38 4.05 0.76
C GLN A 117 15.55 3.49 -0.06
N ASN A 118 15.79 2.17 0.02
CA ASN A 118 16.80 1.49 -0.76
C ASN A 118 16.48 1.61 -2.26
N HIS A 119 15.25 1.31 -2.67
CA HIS A 119 14.83 1.49 -4.07
C HIS A 119 15.02 2.93 -4.55
N LEU A 120 14.61 3.92 -3.75
CA LEU A 120 14.77 5.35 -4.04
C LEU A 120 16.23 5.72 -4.29
N TRP A 121 17.14 5.36 -3.38
CA TRP A 121 18.54 5.74 -3.49
C TRP A 121 19.27 5.00 -4.61
N TRP A 122 18.96 3.72 -4.85
CA TRP A 122 19.48 2.99 -6.00
C TRP A 122 18.96 3.54 -7.32
N GLY A 123 17.69 3.98 -7.38
CA GLY A 123 17.09 4.64 -8.55
C GLY A 123 17.72 6.00 -8.86
N VAL A 124 17.91 6.85 -7.84
CA VAL A 124 18.64 8.13 -7.96
C VAL A 124 20.09 7.89 -8.38
N GLY A 125 20.75 6.91 -7.76
CA GLY A 125 22.11 6.51 -8.11
C GLY A 125 22.23 6.04 -9.57
N PHE A 126 21.25 5.26 -10.05
CA PHE A 126 21.20 4.85 -11.45
C PHE A 126 21.06 6.06 -12.40
N ALA A 127 20.12 6.99 -12.15
CA ALA A 127 19.94 8.18 -12.99
C ALA A 127 21.23 9.03 -13.08
N ILE A 128 21.94 9.20 -11.96
CA ILE A 128 23.24 9.89 -11.93
C ILE A 128 24.28 9.09 -12.74
N SER A 129 24.36 7.78 -12.54
CA SER A 129 25.30 6.91 -13.27
C SER A 129 25.03 6.91 -14.78
N ALA A 130 23.77 6.99 -15.22
CA ALA A 130 23.37 7.08 -16.61
C ALA A 130 23.96 8.34 -17.27
N SER A 131 23.86 9.49 -16.59
CA SER A 131 24.50 10.74 -17.01
C SER A 131 26.02 10.61 -17.11
N VAL A 132 26.65 9.92 -16.16
CA VAL A 132 28.11 9.67 -16.18
C VAL A 132 28.49 8.78 -17.37
N VAL A 133 27.75 7.71 -17.65
CA VAL A 133 27.96 6.85 -18.83
C VAL A 133 27.87 7.67 -20.11
N PHE A 134 26.86 8.53 -20.23
CA PHE A 134 26.69 9.39 -21.40
C PHE A 134 27.86 10.37 -21.56
N ILE A 135 28.28 11.05 -20.49
CA ILE A 135 29.44 11.94 -20.49
C ILE A 135 30.71 11.18 -20.92
N VAL A 136 30.97 10.01 -20.33
CA VAL A 136 32.15 9.20 -20.71
C VAL A 136 32.07 8.78 -22.17
N SER A 137 30.87 8.47 -22.67
CA SER A 137 30.63 8.09 -24.07
C SER A 137 30.96 9.21 -25.08
N ILE A 138 30.86 10.48 -24.68
CA ILE A 138 31.20 11.62 -25.54
C ILE A 138 32.67 12.05 -25.39
N LEU A 139 33.29 11.81 -24.23
CA LEU A 139 34.67 12.21 -23.93
C LEU A 139 35.71 11.18 -24.37
N ILE A 140 35.40 9.89 -24.29
CA ILE A 140 36.33 8.79 -24.55
C ILE A 140 35.77 7.91 -25.68
N ASP A 141 36.64 7.14 -26.33
CA ASP A 141 36.23 6.12 -27.30
C ASP A 141 35.34 5.05 -26.62
N ASN A 142 34.16 4.82 -27.20
CA ASN A 142 33.22 3.78 -26.78
C ASN A 142 33.81 2.37 -26.91
N ALA A 143 34.89 2.17 -27.67
CA ALA A 143 35.61 0.89 -27.70
C ALA A 143 36.53 0.67 -26.48
N SER A 144 36.74 1.69 -25.63
CA SER A 144 37.66 1.61 -24.50
C SER A 144 37.11 0.76 -23.35
N LEU A 145 38.02 0.06 -22.66
CA LEU A 145 37.69 -0.68 -21.42
C LEU A 145 37.07 0.24 -20.37
N ARG A 146 37.53 1.50 -20.27
CA ARG A 146 37.02 2.48 -19.30
C ARG A 146 35.54 2.79 -19.51
N TYR A 147 35.13 3.07 -20.75
CA TYR A 147 33.72 3.28 -21.08
C TYR A 147 32.88 2.05 -20.72
N ARG A 148 33.35 0.85 -21.09
CA ARG A 148 32.66 -0.41 -20.80
C ARG A 148 32.48 -0.63 -19.31
N VAL A 149 33.53 -0.47 -18.52
CA VAL A 149 33.45 -0.61 -17.05
C VAL A 149 32.39 0.32 -16.48
N VAL A 150 32.38 1.60 -16.90
CA VAL A 150 31.38 2.57 -16.43
C VAL A 150 29.95 2.17 -16.86
N LEU A 151 29.77 1.70 -18.10
CA LEU A 151 28.49 1.19 -18.61
C LEU A 151 28.00 -0.03 -17.82
N PHE A 152 28.83 -1.06 -17.66
CA PHE A 152 28.47 -2.28 -16.93
C PHE A 152 28.16 -1.98 -15.46
N SER A 153 28.91 -1.10 -14.81
CA SER A 153 28.61 -0.65 -13.45
C SER A 153 27.26 0.07 -13.36
N SER A 154 26.92 0.90 -14.34
CA SER A 154 25.61 1.58 -14.40
C SER A 154 24.46 0.60 -14.62
N VAL A 155 24.64 -0.43 -15.45
CA VAL A 155 23.64 -1.49 -15.63
C VAL A 155 23.51 -2.36 -14.37
N ALA A 156 24.60 -2.61 -13.65
CA ALA A 156 24.54 -3.28 -12.35
C ALA A 156 23.73 -2.46 -11.34
N LEU A 157 23.96 -1.14 -11.26
CA LEU A 157 23.15 -0.23 -10.45
C LEU A 157 21.66 -0.27 -10.82
N MET A 158 21.36 -0.25 -12.12
CA MET A 158 19.99 -0.39 -12.63
C MET A 158 19.36 -1.72 -12.19
N SER A 159 20.11 -2.81 -12.22
CA SER A 159 19.64 -4.14 -11.85
C SER A 159 19.33 -4.21 -10.36
N VAL A 160 20.16 -3.59 -9.50
CA VAL A 160 19.90 -3.48 -8.06
C VAL A 160 18.67 -2.62 -7.79
N ALA A 161 18.54 -1.47 -8.45
CA ALA A 161 17.35 -0.63 -8.34
C ALA A 161 16.07 -1.39 -8.77
N GLY A 162 16.15 -2.12 -9.89
CA GLY A 162 15.07 -2.96 -10.41
C GLY A 162 14.72 -4.13 -9.50
N HIS A 163 15.71 -4.76 -8.85
CA HIS A 163 15.49 -5.81 -7.86
C HIS A 163 14.67 -5.29 -6.68
N TYR A 164 15.08 -4.17 -6.05
CA TYR A 164 14.30 -3.56 -4.98
C TYR A 164 12.93 -3.07 -5.46
N GLY A 165 12.82 -2.61 -6.71
CA GLY A 165 11.52 -2.25 -7.31
C GLY A 165 10.58 -3.46 -7.44
N GLY A 166 11.11 -4.60 -7.90
CA GLY A 166 10.38 -5.86 -7.97
C GLY A 166 10.00 -6.40 -6.58
N LEU A 167 10.86 -6.26 -5.57
CA LEU A 167 10.54 -6.62 -4.19
C LEU A 167 9.35 -5.81 -3.64
N ILE A 168 9.19 -4.55 -4.06
CA ILE A 168 8.07 -3.71 -3.64
C ILE A 168 6.75 -4.18 -4.26
N THR A 169 6.74 -4.54 -5.56
CA THR A 169 5.49 -4.87 -6.28
C THR A 169 5.15 -6.35 -6.28
N HIS A 170 6.16 -7.20 -6.21
CA HIS A 170 6.06 -8.65 -6.33
C HIS A 170 6.70 -9.36 -5.13
N GLY A 171 6.99 -8.69 -4.02
CA GLY A 171 7.59 -9.38 -2.86
C GLY A 171 8.91 -10.09 -3.16
N ASP A 172 9.42 -10.87 -2.19
CA ASP A 172 10.66 -11.62 -2.37
C ASP A 172 10.39 -12.96 -3.09
N PRO A 173 10.85 -13.14 -4.34
CA PRO A 173 10.65 -14.39 -5.07
C PRO A 173 11.48 -15.56 -4.49
N LEU A 174 12.48 -15.29 -3.65
CA LEU A 174 13.25 -16.29 -2.92
C LEU A 174 12.64 -16.63 -1.55
N ASP A 175 11.56 -15.95 -1.16
CA ASP A 175 10.79 -16.35 -0.01
C ASP A 175 10.20 -17.75 -0.26
N PRO A 176 10.47 -18.75 0.60
CA PRO A 176 9.97 -20.11 0.43
C PRO A 176 8.43 -20.20 0.30
N LEU A 177 7.72 -19.15 0.71
CA LEU A 177 6.27 -19.05 0.67
C LEU A 177 5.77 -18.17 -0.49
N TRP A 178 6.65 -17.65 -1.34
CA TRP A 178 6.28 -16.88 -2.55
C TRP A 178 5.42 -17.71 -3.51
N GLU A 179 5.81 -18.96 -3.77
CA GLU A 179 5.11 -19.83 -4.72
C GLU A 179 3.73 -20.27 -4.21
N ALA A 180 3.59 -20.43 -2.89
CA ALA A 180 2.31 -20.69 -2.24
C ALA A 180 1.41 -19.45 -2.24
N ARG A 181 1.94 -18.25 -1.95
CA ARG A 181 1.19 -16.99 -1.93
C ARG A 181 0.80 -16.50 -3.33
N SER A 182 1.67 -16.69 -4.33
CA SER A 182 1.35 -16.38 -5.73
C SER A 182 0.26 -17.31 -6.27
N LYS A 183 0.33 -18.62 -6.02
CA LYS A 183 -0.72 -19.57 -6.40
C LYS A 183 -2.03 -19.33 -5.65
N GLN A 184 -1.98 -18.97 -4.37
CA GLN A 184 -3.18 -18.67 -3.57
C GLN A 184 -3.81 -17.32 -3.95
N ALA A 185 -3.03 -16.30 -4.28
CA ALA A 185 -3.52 -15.03 -4.83
C ALA A 185 -4.11 -15.19 -6.24
N GLU A 186 -3.70 -16.22 -6.97
CA GLU A 186 -4.20 -16.54 -8.31
C GLU A 186 -5.40 -17.51 -8.30
N GLN A 187 -5.75 -18.10 -7.15
CA GLN A 187 -6.77 -19.15 -7.05
C GLN A 187 -7.61 -19.06 -5.75
N LYS A 188 -8.36 -17.97 -5.53
CA LYS A 188 -9.65 -18.12 -4.84
C LYS A 188 -10.54 -18.92 -5.78
N THR A 189 -10.97 -20.11 -5.39
CA THR A 189 -11.96 -20.84 -6.19
C THR A 189 -13.26 -20.03 -6.23
N PHE A 190 -14.07 -20.13 -7.29
CA PHE A 190 -15.31 -19.35 -7.42
C PHE A 190 -16.23 -19.45 -6.18
N HIS A 191 -16.20 -20.57 -5.48
CA HIS A 191 -16.99 -20.82 -4.26
C HIS A 191 -16.42 -20.13 -3.00
N GLU A 192 -15.21 -19.59 -3.07
CA GLU A 192 -14.52 -18.88 -2.00
C GLU A 192 -14.46 -17.37 -2.24
N LEU A 193 -14.96 -16.89 -3.38
CA LEU A 193 -15.12 -15.46 -3.64
C LEU A 193 -16.17 -14.88 -2.71
N LEU A 194 -15.87 -13.73 -2.12
CA LEU A 194 -16.79 -12.92 -1.35
C LEU A 194 -17.54 -11.97 -2.29
N LEU A 195 -18.86 -11.92 -2.15
CA LEU A 195 -19.71 -11.06 -2.98
C LEU A 195 -19.23 -9.61 -2.94
N TYR A 196 -18.99 -9.08 -1.74
CA TYR A 196 -18.55 -7.69 -1.60
C TYR A 196 -17.05 -7.51 -1.92
N GLU A 197 -16.17 -8.12 -1.13
CA GLU A 197 -14.72 -7.87 -1.18
C GLU A 197 -14.08 -8.22 -2.53
N ASP A 198 -14.57 -9.26 -3.22
CA ASP A 198 -13.95 -9.71 -4.48
C ASP A 198 -14.71 -9.24 -5.74
N VAL A 199 -16.04 -9.09 -5.68
CA VAL A 199 -16.87 -8.79 -6.87
C VAL A 199 -17.35 -7.35 -6.90
N VAL A 200 -18.10 -6.90 -5.88
CA VAL A 200 -18.66 -5.53 -5.83
C VAL A 200 -17.54 -4.49 -5.71
N THR A 201 -16.52 -4.75 -4.90
CA THR A 201 -15.34 -3.88 -4.76
C THR A 201 -14.65 -3.65 -6.11
N ARG A 202 -14.57 -4.66 -6.99
CA ARG A 202 -13.96 -4.51 -8.31
C ARG A 202 -14.74 -3.55 -9.23
N VAL A 203 -16.07 -3.53 -9.11
CA VAL A 203 -16.91 -2.51 -9.77
C VAL A 203 -16.62 -1.13 -9.18
N PHE A 204 -16.55 -1.00 -7.85
CA PHE A 204 -16.26 0.27 -7.20
C PHE A 204 -14.84 0.80 -7.48
N GLU A 205 -13.84 -0.07 -7.57
CA GLU A 205 -12.47 0.29 -7.95
C GLU A 205 -12.42 0.92 -9.35
N THR A 206 -13.17 0.36 -10.29
CA THR A 206 -13.15 0.81 -11.69
C THR A 206 -14.04 2.01 -11.95
N LYS A 207 -15.12 2.20 -11.18
CA LYS A 207 -16.15 3.23 -11.44
C LYS A 207 -16.22 4.35 -10.40
N CYS A 208 -15.82 4.10 -9.15
CA CYS A 208 -16.12 4.96 -8.01
C CYS A 208 -14.87 5.51 -7.27
N TYR A 209 -13.83 4.69 -7.08
CA TYR A 209 -12.69 5.03 -6.22
C TYR A 209 -11.85 6.19 -6.74
N ASP A 210 -11.85 6.40 -8.05
CA ASP A 210 -11.24 7.57 -8.71
C ASP A 210 -11.66 8.92 -8.08
N CYS A 211 -12.87 8.98 -7.52
CA CYS A 211 -13.44 10.18 -6.89
C CYS A 211 -13.73 10.01 -5.39
N HIS A 212 -14.01 8.78 -4.93
CA HIS A 212 -14.49 8.48 -3.58
C HIS A 212 -13.51 7.68 -2.71
N SER A 213 -12.21 7.69 -3.01
CA SER A 213 -11.17 7.13 -2.13
C SER A 213 -10.45 8.22 -1.31
N VAL A 214 -9.67 7.81 -0.31
CA VAL A 214 -8.74 8.68 0.42
C VAL A 214 -7.84 9.44 -0.58
N GLY A 215 -7.71 10.75 -0.38
CA GLY A 215 -6.83 11.62 -1.18
C GLY A 215 -7.39 12.19 -2.50
N LYS A 216 -8.68 11.99 -2.84
CA LYS A 216 -9.31 12.51 -4.07
C LYS A 216 -10.33 13.64 -3.82
N LYS A 217 -10.79 14.33 -4.88
CA LYS A 217 -11.70 15.50 -4.81
C LYS A 217 -13.08 15.08 -4.31
N LYS A 218 -13.38 15.34 -3.03
CA LYS A 218 -14.66 15.01 -2.40
C LYS A 218 -15.66 16.15 -2.55
N LYS A 219 -16.73 15.99 -3.35
CA LYS A 219 -17.99 16.71 -3.11
C LYS A 219 -18.76 15.92 -2.05
N GLY A 220 -19.10 16.53 -0.92
CA GLY A 220 -19.94 15.89 0.09
C GLY A 220 -19.23 14.96 1.09
N GLY A 221 -17.90 14.76 1.02
CA GLY A 221 -17.13 14.06 2.07
C GLY A 221 -17.22 12.53 2.08
N LEU A 222 -17.89 11.91 1.11
CA LEU A 222 -18.06 10.47 1.01
C LEU A 222 -16.72 9.74 0.74
N LEU A 223 -16.46 8.67 1.49
CA LEU A 223 -15.40 7.68 1.28
C LEU A 223 -16.03 6.32 0.99
N MET A 224 -15.48 5.58 0.04
CA MET A 224 -15.99 4.27 -0.41
C MET A 224 -14.93 3.17 -0.39
N ASP A 225 -13.70 3.49 0.04
CA ASP A 225 -12.56 2.56 0.06
C ASP A 225 -12.55 1.60 1.26
N SER A 226 -13.60 1.63 2.08
CA SER A 226 -13.91 0.56 3.02
C SER A 226 -15.42 0.36 3.15
N HIS A 227 -15.83 -0.84 3.55
CA HIS A 227 -17.24 -1.16 3.82
C HIS A 227 -17.83 -0.25 4.90
N GLU A 228 -17.07 0.01 5.96
CA GLU A 228 -17.48 0.91 7.03
C GLU A 228 -17.66 2.35 6.55
N ALA A 229 -16.83 2.82 5.62
CA ALA A 229 -16.95 4.15 5.04
C ALA A 229 -18.20 4.30 4.16
N LEU A 230 -18.58 3.24 3.42
CA LEU A 230 -19.83 3.19 2.65
C LEU A 230 -21.06 3.30 3.54
N LEU A 231 -21.07 2.58 4.67
CA LEU A 231 -22.17 2.62 5.64
C LEU A 231 -22.22 3.95 6.39
N ALA A 232 -21.08 4.50 6.79
CA ALA A 232 -21.01 5.81 7.45
C ALA A 232 -21.47 6.95 6.53
N GLY A 233 -21.17 6.83 5.23
CA GLY A 233 -21.61 7.78 4.21
C GLY A 233 -20.92 9.14 4.29
N GLY A 234 -21.58 10.14 3.71
CA GLY A 234 -21.05 11.50 3.61
C GLY A 234 -21.90 12.52 4.35
N LYS A 235 -21.71 13.80 4.01
CA LYS A 235 -22.48 14.94 4.57
C LYS A 235 -23.99 14.86 4.32
N LYS A 236 -24.43 14.02 3.38
CA LYS A 236 -25.85 13.82 3.05
C LYS A 236 -26.48 12.61 3.73
N GLY A 237 -25.71 11.86 4.52
CA GLY A 237 -26.14 10.61 5.15
C GLY A 237 -25.39 9.38 4.63
N PRO A 238 -25.80 8.18 5.07
CA PRO A 238 -25.26 6.89 4.64
C PRO A 238 -25.24 6.76 3.13
N ALA A 239 -24.16 6.23 2.53
CA ALA A 239 -24.19 5.91 1.11
C ALA A 239 -24.94 4.61 0.83
N VAL A 240 -24.83 3.66 1.76
CA VAL A 240 -25.55 2.39 1.74
C VAL A 240 -26.31 2.23 3.05
N VAL A 241 -27.62 1.98 2.95
CA VAL A 241 -28.47 1.53 4.05
C VAL A 241 -28.75 0.04 3.83
N PRO A 242 -28.21 -0.86 4.67
CA PRO A 242 -28.39 -2.30 4.53
C PRO A 242 -29.86 -2.70 4.36
N GLY A 243 -30.17 -3.38 3.25
CA GLY A 243 -31.51 -3.94 2.99
C GLY A 243 -32.53 -2.94 2.46
N SER A 244 -32.15 -1.67 2.27
CA SER A 244 -33.05 -0.63 1.75
C SER A 244 -32.44 0.05 0.53
N LEU A 245 -33.02 -0.25 -0.64
CA LEU A 245 -32.66 0.42 -1.90
C LEU A 245 -33.04 1.90 -1.87
N ASP A 246 -34.25 2.19 -1.40
CA ASP A 246 -34.83 3.54 -1.43
C ASP A 246 -34.12 4.51 -0.47
N GLU A 247 -33.53 4.01 0.62
CA GLU A 247 -32.78 4.83 1.58
C GLU A 247 -31.27 4.88 1.28
N SER A 248 -30.80 4.07 0.32
CA SER A 248 -29.40 4.03 -0.09
C SER A 248 -29.09 5.08 -1.15
N LEU A 249 -28.37 6.15 -0.77
CA LEU A 249 -28.00 7.24 -1.68
C LEU A 249 -27.18 6.76 -2.90
N ILE A 250 -26.40 5.69 -2.77
CA ILE A 250 -25.68 5.11 -3.91
C ILE A 250 -26.66 4.61 -4.97
N VAL A 251 -27.72 3.92 -4.57
CA VAL A 251 -28.74 3.36 -5.46
C VAL A 251 -29.52 4.50 -6.12
N GLU A 252 -29.89 5.52 -5.34
CA GLU A 252 -30.51 6.72 -5.90
C GLU A 252 -29.64 7.33 -7.00
N TYR A 253 -28.34 7.55 -6.75
CA TYR A 253 -27.49 8.34 -7.65
C TYR A 253 -27.01 7.59 -8.90
N ILE A 254 -26.87 6.27 -8.84
CA ILE A 254 -26.47 5.46 -10.01
C ILE A 254 -27.61 5.23 -11.00
N HIS A 255 -28.86 5.35 -10.54
CA HIS A 255 -30.08 5.21 -11.36
C HIS A 255 -30.62 6.53 -11.90
N LEU A 256 -29.99 7.66 -11.58
CA LEU A 256 -30.37 8.94 -12.16
C LEU A 256 -30.06 8.97 -13.67
N PRO A 257 -30.77 9.82 -14.43
CA PRO A 257 -30.41 10.08 -15.82
C PRO A 257 -28.97 10.62 -15.92
N GLU A 258 -28.22 10.19 -16.94
CA GLU A 258 -26.80 10.57 -17.11
C GLU A 258 -26.58 12.11 -17.17
N ASP A 259 -27.58 12.87 -17.59
CA ASP A 259 -27.57 14.33 -17.68
C ASP A 259 -27.91 15.04 -16.36
N HIS A 260 -28.25 14.28 -15.31
CA HIS A 260 -28.61 14.82 -14.00
C HIS A 260 -27.36 15.18 -13.18
N GLU A 261 -27.37 16.35 -12.51
CA GLU A 261 -26.19 16.86 -11.78
C GLU A 261 -25.70 15.98 -10.61
N LEU A 262 -26.60 15.14 -10.07
CA LEU A 262 -26.28 14.17 -9.01
C LEU A 262 -25.99 12.76 -9.52
N HIS A 263 -26.06 12.54 -10.83
CA HIS A 263 -25.75 11.25 -11.44
C HIS A 263 -24.30 10.85 -11.17
N MET A 264 -24.10 9.58 -10.83
CA MET A 264 -22.78 9.01 -10.60
C MET A 264 -22.64 7.68 -11.34
N PRO A 265 -21.53 7.44 -12.05
CA PRO A 265 -20.41 8.35 -12.34
C PRO A 265 -20.81 9.54 -13.20
N PRO A 266 -20.14 10.71 -13.09
CA PRO A 266 -20.49 11.89 -13.86
C PRO A 266 -20.25 11.71 -15.37
N GLU A 267 -20.88 12.56 -16.18
CA GLU A 267 -20.73 12.55 -17.64
C GLU A 267 -19.24 12.54 -18.06
N GLY A 268 -18.89 11.64 -18.98
CA GLY A 268 -17.51 11.44 -19.47
C GLY A 268 -16.65 10.49 -18.64
N LYS A 269 -17.15 9.93 -17.55
CA LYS A 269 -16.54 8.80 -16.82
C LYS A 269 -17.15 7.45 -17.24
N PRO A 270 -16.43 6.32 -17.04
CA PRO A 270 -16.96 5.00 -17.33
C PRO A 270 -18.26 4.77 -16.54
N GLN A 271 -19.38 4.64 -17.25
CA GLN A 271 -20.69 4.38 -16.64
C GLN A 271 -20.82 2.94 -16.19
N LEU A 272 -21.75 2.68 -15.27
CA LEU A 272 -22.13 1.31 -14.92
C LEU A 272 -22.96 0.70 -16.06
N THR A 273 -22.69 -0.57 -16.33
CA THR A 273 -23.55 -1.41 -17.16
C THR A 273 -24.82 -1.81 -16.39
N ASN A 274 -25.87 -2.23 -17.09
CA ASN A 274 -27.11 -2.67 -16.45
C ASN A 274 -26.87 -3.84 -15.49
N GLU A 275 -25.91 -4.70 -15.82
CA GLU A 275 -25.54 -5.85 -15.02
C GLU A 275 -24.76 -5.44 -13.75
N GLU A 276 -23.87 -4.44 -13.86
CA GLU A 276 -23.19 -3.84 -12.70
C GLU A 276 -24.17 -3.13 -11.76
N LEU A 277 -25.15 -2.39 -12.30
CA LEU A 277 -26.23 -1.76 -11.54
C LEU A 277 -27.04 -2.82 -10.79
N ALA A 278 -27.49 -3.86 -11.50
CA ALA A 278 -28.29 -4.93 -10.91
C ALA A 278 -27.51 -5.71 -9.84
N LEU A 279 -26.18 -5.88 -9.99
CA LEU A 279 -25.35 -6.49 -8.96
C LEU A 279 -25.31 -5.63 -7.69
N ILE A 280 -25.12 -4.31 -7.82
CA ILE A 280 -25.08 -3.39 -6.68
C ILE A 280 -26.44 -3.35 -5.99
N ASP A 281 -27.54 -3.27 -6.75
CA ASP A 281 -28.89 -3.30 -6.20
C ASP A 281 -29.14 -4.61 -5.43
N ALA A 282 -28.80 -5.76 -6.03
CA ALA A 282 -28.98 -7.04 -5.38
C ALA A 282 -28.12 -7.18 -4.11
N TRP A 283 -26.89 -6.65 -4.12
CA TRP A 283 -26.02 -6.62 -2.95
C TRP A 283 -26.60 -5.73 -1.83
N VAL A 284 -27.08 -4.52 -2.14
CA VAL A 284 -27.71 -3.63 -1.15
C VAL A 284 -29.00 -4.24 -0.59
N ALA A 285 -29.84 -4.81 -1.46
CA ALA A 285 -31.08 -5.48 -1.06
C ALA A 285 -30.81 -6.70 -0.16
N ALA A 286 -29.71 -7.41 -0.38
CA ALA A 286 -29.26 -8.52 0.46
C ALA A 286 -28.69 -8.09 1.83
N GLY A 287 -28.78 -6.80 2.20
CA GLY A 287 -28.26 -6.29 3.46
C GLY A 287 -26.82 -5.77 3.36
N ALA A 288 -26.32 -5.51 2.14
CA ALA A 288 -24.95 -5.06 1.88
C ALA A 288 -23.89 -5.89 2.64
N PRO A 289 -23.93 -7.24 2.58
CA PRO A 289 -23.07 -8.08 3.41
C PRO A 289 -21.60 -7.94 3.01
N GLN A 290 -20.72 -7.79 3.98
CA GLN A 290 -19.27 -7.67 3.75
C GLN A 290 -18.61 -9.04 3.51
N LEU A 291 -18.93 -10.04 4.33
CA LEU A 291 -18.23 -11.32 4.41
C LEU A 291 -19.05 -12.52 3.91
N VAL A 292 -20.03 -12.28 3.04
CA VAL A 292 -20.83 -13.36 2.43
C VAL A 292 -20.13 -13.88 1.19
N LYS A 293 -19.93 -15.20 1.14
CA LYS A 293 -19.46 -15.89 -0.06
C LYS A 293 -20.46 -15.71 -1.18
N LEU A 294 -19.99 -15.48 -2.39
CA LEU A 294 -20.81 -15.35 -3.59
C LEU A 294 -21.77 -16.54 -3.73
N ALA A 295 -21.27 -17.76 -3.51
CA ALA A 295 -22.06 -19.00 -3.54
C ALA A 295 -23.22 -19.06 -2.53
N ASP A 296 -23.08 -18.37 -1.39
CA ASP A 296 -24.06 -18.34 -0.31
C ASP A 296 -24.92 -17.07 -0.34
N ALA A 297 -24.63 -16.14 -1.25
CA ALA A 297 -25.43 -14.94 -1.43
C ALA A 297 -26.74 -15.28 -2.11
N GLU A 298 -27.86 -14.86 -1.52
CA GLU A 298 -29.21 -14.99 -2.11
C GLU A 298 -29.42 -13.97 -3.26
N LEU A 299 -28.51 -13.96 -4.23
CA LEU A 299 -28.64 -13.17 -5.46
C LEU A 299 -29.60 -13.86 -6.43
N PRO A 300 -30.32 -13.10 -7.27
CA PRO A 300 -31.05 -13.71 -8.37
C PRO A 300 -30.08 -14.35 -9.38
N ASP A 301 -30.52 -15.43 -10.03
CA ASP A 301 -29.68 -16.32 -10.87
C ASP A 301 -28.89 -15.57 -11.95
N GLU A 302 -29.46 -14.49 -12.50
CA GLU A 302 -28.85 -13.66 -13.54
C GLU A 302 -27.63 -12.87 -13.02
N GLN A 303 -27.75 -12.23 -11.85
CA GLN A 303 -26.66 -11.48 -11.22
C GLN A 303 -25.56 -12.42 -10.71
N PHE A 304 -25.95 -13.60 -10.21
CA PHE A 304 -25.02 -14.63 -9.80
C PHE A 304 -24.16 -15.14 -10.96
N GLU A 305 -24.77 -15.46 -12.10
CA GLU A 305 -24.05 -15.95 -13.27
C GLU A 305 -23.20 -14.85 -13.91
N TRP A 306 -23.68 -13.60 -13.92
CA TRP A 306 -22.88 -12.46 -14.36
C TRP A 306 -21.63 -12.28 -13.51
N ALA A 307 -21.75 -12.30 -12.18
CA ALA A 307 -20.63 -12.18 -11.25
C ALA A 307 -19.57 -13.29 -11.49
N ARG A 308 -20.03 -14.52 -11.78
CA ARG A 308 -19.14 -15.64 -12.17
C ARG A 308 -18.35 -15.33 -13.43
N VAL A 309 -19.02 -14.92 -14.49
CA VAL A 309 -18.39 -14.65 -15.79
C VAL A 309 -17.45 -13.44 -15.69
N TYR A 310 -17.88 -12.39 -15.00
CA TYR A 310 -17.08 -11.18 -14.77
C TYR A 310 -15.76 -11.51 -14.08
N MET A 311 -15.78 -12.36 -13.04
CA MET A 311 -14.59 -12.78 -12.31
C MET A 311 -13.71 -13.78 -13.07
N ALA A 312 -14.28 -14.62 -13.91
CA ALA A 312 -13.53 -15.58 -14.74
C ALA A 312 -12.78 -14.91 -15.91
N SER A 313 -13.20 -13.71 -16.34
CA SER A 313 -12.51 -12.95 -17.38
C SER A 313 -11.27 -12.21 -16.83
N LYS A 314 -10.11 -12.89 -16.81
CA LYS A 314 -8.79 -12.26 -16.68
C LYS A 314 -8.10 -12.30 -18.07
N PRO A 315 -7.52 -11.20 -18.58
CA PRO A 315 -6.58 -11.28 -19.69
C PRO A 315 -5.22 -11.73 -19.13
N GLU A 316 -4.85 -12.98 -19.40
CA GLU A 316 -3.60 -13.61 -18.94
C GLU A 316 -2.44 -13.31 -19.93
N PRO A 317 -1.27 -12.85 -19.48
CA PRO A 317 -0.03 -12.97 -20.24
C PRO A 317 0.66 -14.31 -19.92
N GLU A 318 0.93 -15.10 -20.96
CA GLU A 318 1.55 -16.44 -20.94
C GLU A 318 2.69 -16.64 -19.92
N ALA A 319 2.57 -17.68 -19.09
CA ALA A 319 3.61 -18.12 -18.14
C ALA A 319 4.67 -19.01 -18.82
N LEU A 320 5.95 -18.70 -18.57
CA LEU A 320 7.11 -19.55 -18.88
C LEU A 320 7.45 -20.42 -17.65
N GLN A 321 7.51 -21.74 -17.85
CA GLN A 321 7.92 -22.73 -16.85
C GLN A 321 9.42 -22.67 -16.57
N VAL A 322 9.83 -22.74 -15.30
CA VAL A 322 11.21 -23.11 -14.92
C VAL A 322 11.20 -24.02 -13.69
N ASP A 323 11.96 -25.11 -13.84
CA ASP A 323 12.17 -26.22 -12.91
C ASP A 323 12.85 -25.84 -11.58
N THR A 324 12.56 -26.70 -10.60
CA THR A 324 12.97 -26.72 -9.20
C THR A 324 14.49 -26.79 -9.00
N ILE A 325 15.06 -25.96 -8.11
CA ILE A 325 16.38 -26.20 -7.51
C ILE A 325 16.30 -26.02 -5.98
N GLU A 326 16.81 -27.04 -5.30
CA GLU A 326 16.99 -27.20 -3.85
C GLU A 326 17.72 -26.03 -3.19
N SER A 327 17.17 -25.49 -2.09
CA SER A 327 17.85 -24.54 -1.22
C SER A 327 18.13 -25.14 0.16
N GLN A 328 19.40 -25.48 0.39
CA GLN A 328 19.96 -25.70 1.72
C GLN A 328 20.64 -24.43 2.24
N ASN A 329 20.37 -24.14 3.52
CA ASN A 329 21.18 -23.41 4.50
C ASN A 329 21.41 -21.90 4.34
N LEU A 330 20.69 -21.11 5.15
CA LEU A 330 21.22 -19.93 5.85
C LEU A 330 20.65 -19.86 7.30
N VAL A 331 21.58 -20.05 8.24
CA VAL A 331 21.58 -20.03 9.73
C VAL A 331 20.82 -18.81 10.32
N THR A 332 19.69 -18.96 11.03
CA THR A 332 19.45 -19.23 12.48
C THR A 332 20.00 -18.23 13.51
N SER A 333 19.10 -17.47 14.15
CA SER A 333 19.11 -17.35 15.62
C SER A 333 17.97 -18.24 16.16
N GLU A 334 18.19 -18.90 17.30
CA GLU A 334 17.18 -19.77 17.93
C GLU A 334 15.88 -19.00 18.25
N SER A 335 16.02 -17.69 18.53
CA SER A 335 14.93 -16.73 18.69
C SER A 335 14.11 -16.53 17.40
N ASN A 336 14.76 -16.37 16.24
CA ASN A 336 14.06 -16.16 14.97
C ASN A 336 13.39 -17.45 14.46
N GLN A 337 13.99 -18.61 14.76
CA GLN A 337 13.33 -19.90 14.49
C GLN A 337 12.09 -20.10 15.35
N ASN A 338 12.14 -19.76 16.64
CA ASN A 338 10.99 -19.86 17.52
C ASN A 338 9.90 -18.85 17.16
N LEU A 339 10.27 -17.61 16.80
CA LEU A 339 9.33 -16.61 16.31
C LEU A 339 8.63 -17.07 15.02
N ALA A 340 9.39 -17.57 14.04
CA ALA A 340 8.84 -18.09 12.79
C ALA A 340 7.90 -19.30 13.02
N LYS A 341 8.21 -20.18 13.98
CA LYS A 341 7.32 -21.29 14.38
C LYS A 341 6.02 -20.78 15.00
N HIS A 342 6.07 -19.78 15.87
CA HIS A 342 4.87 -19.20 16.47
C HIS A 342 4.01 -18.47 15.43
N ILE A 343 4.62 -17.73 14.51
CA ILE A 343 3.89 -17.09 13.39
C ILE A 343 3.22 -18.15 12.53
N PHE A 344 3.95 -19.18 12.11
CA PHE A 344 3.38 -20.26 11.30
C PHE A 344 2.25 -21.03 12.01
N ALA A 345 2.41 -21.33 13.31
CA ALA A 345 1.37 -21.97 14.10
C ALA A 345 0.11 -21.10 14.23
N LEU A 346 0.30 -19.78 14.39
CA LEU A 346 -0.79 -18.82 14.44
C LEU A 346 -1.51 -18.75 13.07
N GLU A 347 -0.77 -18.56 11.98
CA GLU A 347 -1.34 -18.39 10.63
C GLU A 347 -1.99 -19.67 10.08
N SER A 348 -1.48 -20.84 10.46
CA SER A 348 -2.13 -22.12 10.11
C SER A 348 -3.47 -22.33 10.83
N THR A 349 -3.66 -21.67 11.97
CA THR A 349 -4.89 -21.77 12.77
C THR A 349 -5.87 -20.65 12.43
N LEU A 350 -5.37 -19.44 12.22
CA LEU A 350 -6.14 -18.20 12.14
C LEU A 350 -6.09 -17.54 10.75
N GLY A 351 -5.33 -18.08 9.80
CA GLY A 351 -5.14 -17.48 8.48
C GLY A 351 -4.10 -16.35 8.47
N SER A 352 -4.00 -15.65 7.34
CA SER A 352 -3.02 -14.57 7.14
C SER A 352 -3.40 -13.33 7.96
N CYS A 353 -2.87 -13.25 9.18
CA CYS A 353 -3.19 -12.20 10.15
C CYS A 353 -1.97 -11.43 10.66
N ILE A 354 -0.75 -11.79 10.24
CA ILE A 354 0.49 -11.14 10.66
C ILE A 354 1.17 -10.47 9.47
N SER A 355 1.54 -9.20 9.64
CA SER A 355 2.36 -8.44 8.70
C SER A 355 3.71 -8.11 9.36
N ARG A 356 4.82 -8.17 8.61
CA ARG A 356 6.17 -7.85 9.12
C ARG A 356 6.57 -6.43 8.75
N TYR A 357 7.17 -5.72 9.71
CA TYR A 357 7.63 -4.34 9.57
C TYR A 357 9.13 -4.22 9.93
N GLY A 358 9.85 -3.42 9.13
CA GLY A 358 11.22 -2.99 9.42
C GLY A 358 12.36 -3.81 8.76
N PRO A 359 13.60 -3.27 8.76
CA PRO A 359 14.83 -3.83 8.17
C PRO A 359 15.12 -5.31 8.46
N ALA A 360 14.82 -5.74 9.68
CA ALA A 360 15.20 -7.04 10.22
C ALA A 360 14.00 -8.01 10.34
N GLY A 361 12.77 -7.55 10.07
CA GLY A 361 11.55 -8.34 10.26
C GLY A 361 11.18 -8.59 11.74
N ASP A 362 11.78 -7.85 12.67
CA ASP A 362 11.63 -8.04 14.11
C ASP A 362 10.37 -7.37 14.70
N SER A 363 9.73 -6.45 13.96
CA SER A 363 8.47 -5.82 14.36
C SER A 363 7.32 -6.41 13.56
N LEU A 364 6.21 -6.71 14.24
CA LEU A 364 5.04 -7.37 13.66
C LEU A 364 3.81 -6.47 13.81
N ALA A 365 2.87 -6.57 12.87
CA ALA A 365 1.51 -6.12 13.07
C ALA A 365 0.57 -7.32 13.02
N PHE A 366 -0.49 -7.28 13.83
CA PHE A 366 -1.54 -8.26 13.83
C PHE A 366 -2.87 -7.63 13.40
N SER A 367 -3.62 -8.31 12.56
CA SER A 367 -4.97 -7.90 12.16
C SER A 367 -5.94 -9.08 12.21
N ALA A 368 -6.95 -8.95 13.05
CA ALA A 368 -8.05 -9.90 13.15
C ALA A 368 -9.18 -9.63 12.13
N VAL A 369 -8.99 -8.70 11.19
CA VAL A 369 -10.05 -8.25 10.26
C VAL A 369 -10.66 -9.41 9.45
N ASN A 370 -9.85 -10.41 9.11
CA ASN A 370 -10.29 -11.59 8.35
C ASN A 370 -10.94 -12.69 9.20
N ILE A 371 -10.93 -12.55 10.54
CA ILE A 371 -11.37 -13.57 11.50
C ILE A 371 -12.25 -13.01 12.62
N ARG A 372 -12.82 -11.81 12.43
CA ARG A 372 -13.55 -11.02 13.42
C ARG A 372 -14.54 -11.82 14.27
N GLU A 373 -15.44 -12.56 13.63
CA GLU A 373 -16.53 -13.26 14.33
C GLU A 373 -16.05 -14.44 15.20
N ALA A 374 -14.97 -15.09 14.81
CA ALA A 374 -14.42 -16.25 15.51
C ALA A 374 -13.27 -15.90 16.46
N PHE A 375 -12.85 -14.64 16.49
CA PHE A 375 -11.71 -14.20 17.28
C PHE A 375 -12.15 -13.71 18.66
N ASP A 376 -12.02 -14.59 19.66
CA ASP A 376 -12.34 -14.35 21.06
C ASP A 376 -11.07 -14.29 21.94
N ASP A 377 -11.23 -14.18 23.27
CA ASP A 377 -10.11 -14.15 24.21
C ASP A 377 -9.23 -15.42 24.16
N SER A 378 -9.80 -16.57 23.78
CA SER A 378 -9.04 -17.80 23.63
C SER A 378 -8.13 -17.74 22.40
N ALA A 379 -8.62 -17.19 21.28
CA ALA A 379 -7.81 -16.91 20.10
C ALA A 379 -6.78 -15.81 20.36
N LEU A 380 -7.16 -14.75 21.08
CA LEU A 380 -6.27 -13.65 21.50
C LEU A 380 -5.09 -14.14 22.33
N ASN A 381 -5.30 -15.13 23.19
CA ASN A 381 -4.24 -15.74 23.99
C ASN A 381 -3.14 -16.42 23.15
N GLN A 382 -3.43 -16.80 21.91
CA GLN A 382 -2.42 -17.36 21.01
C GLN A 382 -1.39 -16.31 20.56
N LEU A 383 -1.68 -15.01 20.74
CA LEU A 383 -0.76 -13.92 20.42
C LEU A 383 0.30 -13.67 21.50
N LYS A 384 0.17 -14.25 22.71
CA LYS A 384 1.13 -14.04 23.82
C LYS A 384 2.61 -14.20 23.42
N PRO A 385 3.02 -15.22 22.64
CA PRO A 385 4.41 -15.38 22.22
C PRO A 385 4.90 -14.27 21.29
N LEU A 386 3.98 -13.57 20.61
CA LEU A 386 4.26 -12.52 19.62
C LEU A 386 4.14 -11.11 20.21
N MET A 387 3.46 -10.93 21.36
CA MET A 387 3.23 -9.63 22.01
C MET A 387 4.50 -8.76 22.15
N PRO A 388 5.68 -9.31 22.53
CA PRO A 388 6.88 -8.50 22.63
C PRO A 388 7.36 -7.89 21.32
N TYR A 389 6.90 -8.40 20.18
CA TYR A 389 7.28 -8.00 18.81
C TYR A 389 6.22 -7.14 18.11
N LEU A 390 4.99 -7.08 18.65
CA LEU A 390 3.87 -6.41 18.01
C LEU A 390 3.94 -4.88 18.21
N ILE A 391 3.88 -4.15 17.09
CA ILE A 391 3.84 -2.68 17.05
C ILE A 391 2.45 -2.14 16.67
N ASP A 392 1.62 -2.93 16.01
CA ASP A 392 0.26 -2.57 15.60
C ASP A 392 -0.66 -3.79 15.78
N ILE A 393 -1.81 -3.58 16.43
CA ILE A 393 -2.81 -4.61 16.67
C ILE A 393 -4.18 -4.07 16.30
N ASP A 394 -4.83 -4.73 15.35
CA ASP A 394 -6.22 -4.49 14.98
C ASP A 394 -7.13 -5.64 15.41
N LEU A 395 -7.94 -5.37 16.45
CA LEU A 395 -8.97 -6.27 17.00
C LEU A 395 -10.38 -5.75 16.71
N SER A 396 -10.56 -4.85 15.73
CA SER A 396 -11.86 -4.24 15.48
C SER A 396 -12.92 -5.28 15.13
N LYS A 397 -14.14 -5.12 15.67
CA LYS A 397 -15.31 -6.00 15.49
C LYS A 397 -15.09 -7.46 15.92
N THR A 398 -14.11 -7.73 16.79
CA THR A 398 -13.87 -9.06 17.35
C THR A 398 -14.69 -9.31 18.62
N GLN A 399 -14.73 -10.57 19.06
CA GLN A 399 -15.43 -11.00 20.27
C GLN A 399 -14.56 -10.89 21.55
N VAL A 400 -13.45 -10.16 21.47
CA VAL A 400 -12.53 -9.96 22.60
C VAL A 400 -13.18 -9.14 23.70
N THR A 401 -12.83 -9.46 24.95
CA THR A 401 -13.33 -8.76 26.13
C THR A 401 -12.25 -7.86 26.73
N SER A 402 -12.67 -6.94 27.59
CA SER A 402 -11.76 -6.10 28.37
C SER A 402 -10.71 -6.92 29.12
N SER A 403 -11.08 -8.07 29.68
CA SER A 403 -10.15 -8.94 30.40
C SER A 403 -9.08 -9.55 29.52
N GLY A 404 -9.45 -10.04 28.33
CA GLY A 404 -8.49 -10.63 27.39
C GLY A 404 -7.49 -9.59 26.87
N VAL A 405 -8.00 -8.41 26.52
CA VAL A 405 -7.16 -7.28 26.09
C VAL A 405 -6.23 -6.83 27.22
N ALA A 406 -6.75 -6.62 28.42
CA ALA A 406 -5.94 -6.20 29.56
C ALA A 406 -4.82 -7.19 29.90
N GLU A 407 -5.05 -8.48 29.71
CA GLU A 407 -4.05 -9.53 29.93
C GLU A 407 -2.90 -9.46 28.93
N ILE A 408 -3.20 -9.40 27.63
CA ILE A 408 -2.15 -9.38 26.59
C ILE A 408 -1.33 -8.09 26.60
N LEU A 409 -1.93 -6.95 27.00
CA LEU A 409 -1.25 -5.66 27.03
C LEU A 409 -0.08 -5.62 28.01
N ARG A 410 -0.02 -6.53 29.00
CA ARG A 410 1.10 -6.61 29.95
C ARG A 410 2.45 -6.92 29.28
N ASP A 411 2.41 -7.61 28.13
CA ASP A 411 3.59 -8.02 27.38
C ASP A 411 3.85 -7.12 26.14
N ALA A 412 3.04 -6.08 25.95
CA ALA A 412 3.06 -5.19 24.79
C ALA A 412 4.16 -4.11 24.88
N ARG A 413 5.43 -4.52 24.75
CA ARG A 413 6.60 -3.64 25.02
C ARG A 413 6.90 -2.58 23.96
N GLN A 414 6.37 -2.74 22.76
CA GLN A 414 6.64 -1.85 21.62
C GLN A 414 5.38 -1.45 20.85
N LEU A 415 4.20 -1.68 21.45
CA LEU A 415 2.92 -1.44 20.82
C LEU A 415 2.69 0.05 20.62
N LYS A 416 2.60 0.48 19.35
CA LYS A 416 2.38 1.87 18.95
C LYS A 416 0.94 2.15 18.58
N ARG A 417 0.23 1.16 18.01
CA ARG A 417 -1.16 1.31 17.57
C ARG A 417 -2.02 0.18 18.08
N LEU A 418 -3.17 0.53 18.64
CA LEU A 418 -4.18 -0.41 19.13
C LEU A 418 -5.57 0.00 18.64
N ASN A 419 -6.20 -0.87 17.85
CA ASN A 419 -7.57 -0.69 17.38
C ASN A 419 -8.52 -1.70 18.04
N LEU A 420 -9.47 -1.21 18.83
CA LEU A 420 -10.48 -2.00 19.53
C LEU A 420 -11.90 -1.63 19.08
N SER A 421 -12.04 -1.01 17.91
CA SER A 421 -13.32 -0.44 17.48
C SER A 421 -14.42 -1.49 17.37
N ALA A 422 -15.64 -1.14 17.75
CA ALA A 422 -16.83 -2.00 17.66
C ALA A 422 -16.65 -3.37 18.35
N THR A 423 -15.88 -3.40 19.45
CA THR A 423 -15.77 -4.57 20.34
C THR A 423 -16.61 -4.37 21.59
N ALA A 424 -16.87 -5.45 22.33
CA ALA A 424 -17.67 -5.41 23.56
C ALA A 424 -16.92 -4.87 24.79
N ILE A 425 -15.74 -4.27 24.61
CA ILE A 425 -14.91 -3.76 25.70
C ILE A 425 -15.58 -2.59 26.43
N ASP A 426 -15.28 -2.49 27.72
CA ASP A 426 -15.67 -1.43 28.66
C ASP A 426 -14.42 -0.73 29.21
N ASP A 427 -14.59 0.14 30.22
CA ASP A 427 -13.50 0.92 30.83
C ASP A 427 -12.36 0.07 31.44
N ASN A 428 -12.55 -1.24 31.60
CA ASN A 428 -11.55 -2.15 32.15
C ASN A 428 -10.58 -2.74 31.13
N TRP A 429 -10.63 -2.33 29.85
CA TRP A 429 -9.78 -2.89 28.79
C TRP A 429 -8.26 -2.72 29.05
N ALA A 430 -7.89 -1.75 29.88
CA ALA A 430 -6.51 -1.51 30.31
C ALA A 430 -6.28 -1.83 31.81
N ALA A 431 -7.11 -2.67 32.41
CA ALA A 431 -7.01 -2.99 33.84
C ALA A 431 -5.63 -3.57 34.22
N GLY A 432 -4.98 -2.93 35.20
CA GLY A 432 -3.64 -3.32 35.66
C GLY A 432 -2.49 -2.79 34.80
N GLN A 433 -2.78 -1.99 33.76
CA GLN A 433 -1.79 -1.22 33.03
C GLN A 433 -1.53 0.13 33.72
N THR A 434 -0.33 0.66 33.53
CA THR A 434 0.07 2.02 33.93
C THR A 434 0.43 2.84 32.69
N SER A 435 0.46 4.17 32.81
CA SER A 435 0.96 5.04 31.74
C SER A 435 2.38 4.68 31.30
N GLU A 436 3.24 4.23 32.23
CA GLU A 436 4.59 3.72 31.91
C GLU A 436 4.55 2.43 31.07
N SER A 437 3.65 1.50 31.38
CA SER A 437 3.54 0.23 30.63
C SER A 437 3.09 0.43 29.18
N LEU A 438 2.33 1.48 28.90
CA LEU A 438 1.83 1.84 27.57
C LEU A 438 2.57 3.05 26.98
N GLU A 439 3.74 3.42 27.50
CA GLU A 439 4.55 4.54 27.00
C GLU A 439 4.77 4.51 25.47
N PRO A 440 4.94 3.34 24.80
CA PRO A 440 5.11 3.30 23.34
C PRO A 440 3.83 3.59 22.54
N LEU A 441 2.65 3.57 23.18
CA LEU A 441 1.36 3.64 22.49
C LEU A 441 1.08 5.07 22.00
N GLU A 442 1.04 5.25 20.69
CA GLU A 442 0.83 6.54 20.03
C GLU A 442 -0.60 6.71 19.50
N HIS A 443 -1.23 5.61 19.08
CA HIS A 443 -2.54 5.61 18.42
C HIS A 443 -3.50 4.65 19.10
N LEU A 444 -4.59 5.17 19.65
CA LEU A 444 -5.62 4.39 20.33
C LEU A 444 -6.98 4.64 19.70
N ILE A 445 -7.67 3.57 19.31
CA ILE A 445 -8.96 3.62 18.65
C ILE A 445 -9.97 2.82 19.47
N LEU A 446 -10.90 3.53 20.10
CA LEU A 446 -11.99 3.01 20.93
C LEU A 446 -13.36 3.41 20.34
N PHE A 447 -13.46 3.45 19.02
CA PHE A 447 -14.69 3.85 18.34
C PHE A 447 -15.78 2.78 18.52
N GLU A 448 -17.01 3.18 18.83
CA GLU A 448 -18.15 2.24 18.98
C GLU A 448 -17.93 1.16 20.06
N THR A 449 -17.23 1.51 21.14
CA THR A 449 -17.04 0.64 22.31
C THR A 449 -17.96 1.06 23.47
N ARG A 450 -18.03 0.25 24.54
CA ARG A 450 -18.77 0.60 25.77
C ARG A 450 -17.95 1.45 26.73
N THR A 451 -17.02 2.25 26.20
CA THR A 451 -16.22 3.19 26.99
C THR A 451 -17.11 4.28 27.55
N THR A 452 -16.98 4.56 28.85
CA THR A 452 -17.76 5.54 29.60
C THR A 452 -16.85 6.61 30.21
N PRO A 453 -17.42 7.64 30.88
CA PRO A 453 -16.61 8.65 31.58
C PRO A 453 -15.67 8.08 32.66
N GLU A 454 -15.87 6.84 33.10
CA GLU A 454 -14.97 6.16 34.04
C GLU A 454 -13.56 5.93 33.47
N SER A 455 -13.40 5.87 32.14
CA SER A 455 -12.08 5.76 31.48
C SER A 455 -11.27 7.06 31.47
N ILE A 456 -11.90 8.22 31.68
CA ILE A 456 -11.26 9.55 31.52
C ILE A 456 -10.00 9.71 32.38
N PRO A 457 -9.99 9.33 33.68
CA PRO A 457 -8.79 9.48 34.51
C PRO A 457 -7.59 8.74 33.93
N PHE A 458 -7.78 7.50 33.47
CA PHE A 458 -6.71 6.70 32.89
C PHE A 458 -6.26 7.23 31.53
N LEU A 459 -7.21 7.55 30.63
CA LEU A 459 -6.90 8.12 29.32
C LEU A 459 -6.11 9.43 29.44
N SER A 460 -6.41 10.25 30.46
CA SER A 460 -5.71 11.51 30.74
C SER A 460 -4.25 11.34 31.15
N GLU A 461 -3.84 10.14 31.59
CA GLU A 461 -2.45 9.84 31.91
C GLU A 461 -1.62 9.49 30.67
N LEU A 462 -2.25 9.11 29.56
CA LEU A 462 -1.61 8.67 28.32
C LEU A 462 -1.14 9.86 27.46
N LYS A 463 -0.26 10.70 28.03
CA LYS A 463 0.24 11.95 27.42
C LYS A 463 1.08 11.76 26.16
N GLN A 464 1.52 10.53 25.90
CA GLN A 464 2.25 10.12 24.69
C GLN A 464 1.35 9.99 23.45
N LEU A 465 0.03 9.89 23.62
CA LEU A 465 -0.89 9.63 22.50
C LEU A 465 -0.84 10.79 21.49
N LYS A 466 -0.72 10.43 20.21
CA LYS A 466 -0.85 11.34 19.07
C LYS A 466 -2.29 11.43 18.60
N SER A 467 -3.02 10.32 18.60
CA SER A 467 -4.45 10.29 18.22
C SER A 467 -5.28 9.38 19.11
N LEU A 468 -6.47 9.83 19.46
CA LEU A 468 -7.45 9.10 20.27
C LEU A 468 -8.84 9.20 19.64
N TYR A 469 -9.39 8.05 19.22
CA TYR A 469 -10.71 7.97 18.60
C TYR A 469 -11.73 7.44 19.61
N LEU A 470 -12.78 8.22 19.85
CA LEU A 470 -13.81 7.97 20.87
C LEU A 470 -15.23 8.18 20.33
N GLY A 471 -15.41 8.23 19.01
CA GLY A 471 -16.74 8.35 18.40
C GLY A 471 -17.65 7.19 18.78
N SER A 472 -18.96 7.45 18.92
CA SER A 472 -19.96 6.43 19.25
C SER A 472 -19.69 5.68 20.57
N THR A 473 -19.02 6.33 21.53
CA THR A 473 -18.89 5.85 22.92
C THR A 473 -19.94 6.52 23.82
N ALA A 474 -20.00 6.17 25.10
CA ALA A 474 -20.90 6.82 26.07
C ALA A 474 -20.39 8.16 26.60
N LEU A 475 -19.34 8.74 25.99
CA LEU A 475 -18.76 10.02 26.36
C LEU A 475 -19.52 11.18 25.71
N ASP A 476 -19.80 12.22 26.50
CA ASP A 476 -20.45 13.43 26.00
C ASP A 476 -19.43 14.49 25.53
N ASN A 477 -19.91 15.63 25.05
CA ASN A 477 -19.04 16.71 24.58
C ASN A 477 -18.19 17.35 25.71
N ASN A 478 -18.66 17.35 26.95
CA ASN A 478 -17.92 17.89 28.10
C ASN A 478 -16.79 16.94 28.50
N ASP A 479 -17.03 15.63 28.43
CA ASP A 479 -16.02 14.60 28.65
C ASP A 479 -14.90 14.71 27.62
N LEU A 480 -15.26 14.81 26.34
CA LEU A 480 -14.29 15.01 25.25
C LEU A 480 -13.51 16.32 25.40
N MET A 481 -14.16 17.40 25.86
CA MET A 481 -13.48 18.66 26.17
C MET A 481 -12.49 18.51 27.33
N SER A 482 -12.86 17.76 28.38
CA SER A 482 -11.99 17.52 29.53
C SER A 482 -10.74 16.73 29.12
N LEU A 483 -10.90 15.70 28.28
CA LEU A 483 -9.78 14.96 27.71
C LEU A 483 -8.88 15.85 26.83
N ARG A 484 -9.46 16.74 26.02
CA ARG A 484 -8.67 17.70 25.20
C ARG A 484 -7.85 18.67 26.05
N GLN A 485 -8.35 19.03 27.24
CA GLN A 485 -7.59 19.86 28.18
C GLN A 485 -6.46 19.08 28.85
N ALA A 486 -6.70 17.80 29.19
CA ALA A 486 -5.69 16.94 29.79
C ALA A 486 -4.58 16.52 28.78
N LEU A 487 -4.95 16.37 27.51
CA LEU A 487 -4.10 15.89 26.42
C LEU A 487 -4.00 16.92 25.27
N PRO A 488 -3.35 18.08 25.48
CA PRO A 488 -3.35 19.18 24.52
C PRO A 488 -2.60 18.88 23.20
N ASN A 489 -1.76 17.84 23.19
CA ASN A 489 -0.96 17.43 22.02
C ASN A 489 -1.55 16.21 21.29
N THR A 490 -2.72 15.72 21.72
CA THR A 490 -3.38 14.54 21.16
C THR A 490 -4.55 14.98 20.30
N GLU A 491 -4.63 14.45 19.08
CA GLU A 491 -5.80 14.63 18.21
C GLU A 491 -6.96 13.74 18.70
N ILE A 492 -7.96 14.36 19.34
CA ILE A 492 -9.13 13.65 19.88
C ILE A 492 -10.32 13.77 18.94
N ILE A 493 -10.68 12.63 18.33
CA ILE A 493 -11.74 12.50 17.32
C ILE A 493 -12.94 11.77 17.93
N GLY A 494 -14.07 12.47 18.02
CA GLY A 494 -15.33 11.92 18.49
C GLY A 494 -16.48 12.89 18.20
N GLN A 495 -17.67 12.34 17.93
CA GLN A 495 -18.93 13.05 17.97
C GLN A 495 -19.74 12.45 19.12
N ALA A 496 -20.35 13.30 19.96
CA ALA A 496 -21.30 12.84 20.97
C ALA A 496 -22.45 12.11 20.27
N SER A 497 -22.84 10.94 20.79
CA SER A 497 -24.14 10.35 20.49
C SER A 497 -25.23 11.34 20.90
N LEU A 498 -26.08 11.76 19.94
CA LEU A 498 -27.28 12.56 20.20
C LEU A 498 -28.33 11.76 20.97
#